data_AF-A0A0F9DID3-F1
#
_entry.id   AF-A0A0F9DID3-F1
#
_cell.length_a   1.000
_cell.length_b   1.000
_cell.length_c   1.000
_cell.angle_alpha   90.00
_cell.angle_beta   90.00
_cell.angle_gamma   90.00
#
_symmetry.space_group_name_H-M   'P 1'
#
loop_
_entity.id
_entity.type
_entity.pdbx_description
1 polymer ?
#
loop_
_entity_poly.entity_id
_entity_poly.type
_entity_poly.pdbx_seq_one_letter_code
_entity_poly.pdbx_strand_id
1 'polypeptide(L)'
;MGVTKYRPKITRVPMTDQEKNEVLAKWAGFRYKLSASENNHYWIGPNGQTVDCDESGDALLPDLLHSLDAQAKWLWPKMGHIIFMYSEQNEFKATAGMYNPDAEGTAQADNPAEACAEAILSLIGEQVPA
;
A
#
# COMPACT_ATOMS: atom_id res chain seq x y z
N MET A 1 -5.45 -41.69 -2.32
CA MET A 1 -6.54 -40.73 -2.53
C MET A 1 -6.06 -39.37 -2.05
N GLY A 2 -5.78 -38.44 -2.96
CA GLY A 2 -5.29 -37.12 -2.62
C GLY A 2 -6.44 -36.24 -2.16
N VAL A 3 -6.39 -35.77 -0.92
CA VAL A 3 -7.27 -34.70 -0.43
C VAL A 3 -6.87 -33.41 -1.14
N THR A 4 -7.65 -33.03 -2.15
CA THR A 4 -7.62 -31.69 -2.74
C THR A 4 -7.98 -30.71 -1.63
N LYS A 5 -6.98 -30.05 -1.06
CA LYS A 5 -7.20 -28.93 -0.14
C LYS A 5 -7.92 -27.84 -0.93
N TYR A 6 -9.22 -27.70 -0.69
CA TYR A 6 -10.00 -26.57 -1.15
C TYR A 6 -9.32 -25.31 -0.61
N ARG A 7 -8.65 -24.54 -1.48
CA ARG A 7 -8.24 -23.18 -1.17
C ARG A 7 -9.43 -22.29 -1.54
N PRO A 8 -10.17 -21.73 -0.57
CA PRO A 8 -11.21 -20.77 -0.90
C PRO A 8 -10.56 -19.62 -1.69
N LYS A 9 -11.08 -19.35 -2.90
CA LYS A 9 -10.81 -18.09 -3.58
C LYS A 9 -11.45 -17.00 -2.73
N ILE A 10 -10.65 -16.37 -1.89
CA ILE A 10 -11.07 -15.19 -1.12
C ILE A 10 -11.27 -14.09 -2.16
N THR A 11 -12.52 -13.82 -2.52
CA THR A 11 -12.89 -12.62 -3.26
C THR A 11 -12.64 -11.44 -2.33
N ARG A 12 -11.46 -10.81 -2.43
CA ARG A 12 -11.18 -9.55 -1.73
C ARG A 12 -12.27 -8.56 -2.17
N VAL A 13 -12.98 -7.97 -1.22
CA VAL A 13 -13.89 -6.84 -1.50
C VAL A 13 -13.05 -5.77 -2.20
N PRO A 14 -13.49 -5.20 -3.33
CA PRO A 14 -12.74 -4.15 -3.98
C PRO A 14 -12.63 -2.97 -3.02
N MET A 15 -11.39 -2.66 -2.63
CA MET A 15 -11.08 -1.50 -1.79
C MET A 15 -11.13 -0.24 -2.63
N THR A 16 -11.64 0.84 -2.04
CA THR A 16 -11.49 2.19 -2.57
C THR A 16 -10.03 2.65 -2.50
N ASP A 17 -9.66 3.63 -3.30
CA ASP A 17 -8.31 4.19 -3.31
C ASP A 17 -7.89 4.75 -1.94
N GLN A 18 -8.84 5.36 -1.23
CA GLN A 18 -8.63 5.83 0.13
C GLN A 18 -8.30 4.67 1.08
N GLU A 19 -9.08 3.59 1.05
CA GLU A 19 -8.82 2.42 1.90
C GLU A 19 -7.47 1.77 1.58
N LYS A 20 -7.11 1.67 0.29
CA LYS A 20 -5.79 1.17 -0.14
C LYS A 20 -4.68 2.05 0.41
N ASN A 21 -4.82 3.36 0.28
CA ASN A 21 -3.85 4.33 0.77
C ASN A 21 -3.69 4.24 2.30
N GLU A 22 -4.77 4.06 3.05
CA GLU A 22 -4.73 3.85 4.50
C GLU A 22 -4.04 2.54 4.91
N VAL A 23 -4.28 1.45 4.19
CA VAL A 23 -3.60 0.16 4.45
C VAL A 23 -2.10 0.29 4.20
N LEU A 24 -1.70 0.94 3.09
CA LEU A 24 -0.30 1.22 2.79
C LEU A 24 0.33 2.10 3.88
N ALA A 25 -0.37 3.13 4.35
CA ALA A 25 0.14 4.02 5.40
C ALA A 25 0.32 3.30 6.74
N LYS A 26 -0.67 2.49 7.16
CA LYS A 26 -0.56 1.68 8.38
C LYS A 26 0.61 0.70 8.29
N TRP A 27 0.79 0.04 7.14
CA TRP A 27 1.93 -0.84 6.91
C TRP A 27 3.28 -0.10 6.90
N ALA A 28 3.32 1.12 6.35
CA ALA A 28 4.48 2.01 6.42
C ALA A 28 4.82 2.45 7.86
N GLY A 29 3.87 2.34 8.79
CA GLY A 29 4.04 2.70 10.20
C GLY A 29 3.42 4.04 10.58
N PHE A 30 2.58 4.61 9.73
CA PHE A 30 1.77 5.77 10.09
C PHE A 30 0.71 5.37 11.12
N ARG A 31 0.45 6.28 12.05
CA ARG A 31 -0.56 6.09 13.11
C ARG A 31 -1.58 7.19 13.05
N TYR A 32 -2.84 6.81 12.98
CA TYR A 32 -3.94 7.75 13.10
C TYR A 32 -4.14 8.12 14.57
N LYS A 33 -4.27 9.41 14.87
CA LYS A 33 -4.60 9.91 16.20
C LYS A 33 -5.77 10.89 16.14
N LEU A 34 -6.57 10.81 17.20
CA LEU A 34 -7.65 11.74 17.48
C LEU A 34 -7.26 12.54 18.73
N SER A 35 -7.09 13.86 18.59
CA SER A 35 -6.86 14.73 19.74
C SER A 35 -8.20 15.06 20.39
N ALA A 36 -8.46 14.48 21.56
CA ALA A 36 -9.67 14.75 22.32
C ALA A 36 -9.77 16.22 22.80
N SER A 37 -8.64 16.93 22.91
CA SER A 37 -8.60 18.33 23.35
C SER A 37 -8.82 19.34 22.22
N GLU A 38 -8.49 18.97 20.98
CA GLU A 38 -8.50 19.88 19.83
C GLU A 38 -9.55 19.50 18.77
N ASN A 39 -10.26 18.38 18.98
CA ASN A 39 -11.21 17.80 18.02
C ASN A 39 -10.62 17.66 16.60
N ASN A 40 -9.30 17.49 16.53
CA ASN A 40 -8.54 17.39 15.28
C ASN A 40 -8.09 15.95 15.04
N HIS A 41 -8.14 15.56 13.78
CA HIS A 41 -7.61 14.31 13.26
C HIS A 41 -6.24 14.57 12.66
N TYR A 42 -5.24 13.75 13.01
CA TYR A 42 -3.93 13.82 12.36
C TYR A 42 -3.29 12.44 12.24
N TRP A 43 -2.46 12.30 11.21
CA TRP A 43 -1.57 11.16 11.06
C TRP A 43 -0.21 11.50 11.67
N ILE A 44 0.39 10.53 12.35
CA ILE A 44 1.79 10.60 12.77
C ILE A 44 2.58 9.67 11.87
N GLY A 45 3.58 10.21 11.18
CA GLY A 45 4.51 9.45 10.36
C GLY A 45 5.39 8.49 11.19
N PRO A 46 6.06 7.53 10.52
CA PRO A 46 6.97 6.58 11.18
C PRO A 46 8.12 7.25 11.92
N ASN A 47 8.50 8.46 11.50
CA ASN A 47 9.52 9.30 12.14
C ASN A 47 8.99 10.12 13.33
N GLY A 48 7.72 9.96 13.71
CA GLY A 48 7.09 10.67 14.83
C GLY A 48 6.58 12.08 14.50
N GLN A 49 6.75 12.55 13.26
CA GLN A 49 6.24 13.86 12.84
C GLN A 49 4.75 13.78 12.49
N THR A 50 4.00 14.81 12.83
CA THR A 50 2.62 14.98 12.37
C THR A 50 2.60 15.28 10.88
N VAL A 51 1.66 14.69 10.16
CA VAL A 51 1.38 15.04 8.77
C VAL A 51 0.42 16.24 8.76
N ASP A 52 0.59 17.12 7.78
CA ASP A 52 -0.21 18.33 7.62
C ASP A 52 -1.72 18.03 7.56
N CYS A 53 -2.52 18.97 8.04
CA CYS A 53 -3.96 18.97 7.88
C CYS A 53 -4.35 19.84 6.69
N ASP A 54 -5.48 19.52 6.05
CA ASP A 54 -6.11 20.44 5.10
C ASP A 54 -6.76 21.64 5.81
N GLU A 55 -7.36 22.53 5.02
CA GLU A 55 -8.06 23.73 5.53
C GLU A 55 -9.28 23.38 6.41
N SER A 56 -9.78 22.15 6.35
CA SER A 56 -10.89 21.64 7.17
C SER A 56 -10.42 21.06 8.50
N GLY A 57 -9.11 20.95 8.72
CA GLY A 57 -8.50 20.31 9.88
C GLY A 57 -8.38 18.78 9.75
N ASP A 58 -8.66 18.23 8.56
CA ASP A 58 -8.55 16.80 8.30
C ASP A 58 -7.12 16.43 7.91
N ALA A 59 -6.63 15.36 8.50
CA ALA A 59 -5.28 14.85 8.27
C ALA A 59 -5.06 14.44 6.81
N LEU A 60 -4.13 15.09 6.11
CA LEU A 60 -3.76 14.68 4.75
C LEU A 60 -2.80 13.51 4.83
N LEU A 61 -3.29 12.30 4.53
CA LEU A 61 -2.40 11.17 4.33
C LEU A 61 -1.53 11.41 3.09
N PRO A 62 -0.21 11.10 3.12
CA PRO A 62 0.56 11.06 1.89
C PRO A 62 -0.10 10.15 0.85
N ASP A 63 -0.12 10.55 -0.41
CA ASP A 63 -0.65 9.71 -1.48
C ASP A 63 0.35 8.60 -1.81
N LEU A 64 0.23 7.47 -1.13
CA LEU A 64 1.06 6.29 -1.32
C LEU A 64 0.57 5.41 -2.47
N LEU A 65 -0.64 5.66 -3.00
CA LEU A 65 -1.21 4.88 -4.09
C LEU A 65 -0.70 5.40 -5.44
N HIS A 66 -0.65 6.72 -5.62
CA HIS A 66 -0.34 7.34 -6.92
C HIS A 66 0.99 8.10 -6.97
N SER A 67 1.76 8.19 -5.87
CA SER A 67 3.06 8.88 -5.87
C SER A 67 4.24 7.94 -5.65
N LEU A 68 5.05 7.74 -6.70
CA LEU A 68 6.32 7.02 -6.60
C LEU A 68 7.27 7.64 -5.57
N ASP A 69 7.31 8.96 -5.43
CA ASP A 69 8.16 9.65 -4.46
C ASP A 69 7.73 9.34 -3.01
N ALA A 70 6.42 9.34 -2.76
CA ALA A 70 5.89 8.98 -1.45
C ALA A 70 6.17 7.50 -1.14
N GLN A 71 6.02 6.61 -2.13
CA GLN A 71 6.33 5.19 -2.00
C GLN A 71 7.83 4.95 -1.74
N ALA A 72 8.71 5.63 -2.47
CA ALA A 72 10.16 5.56 -2.29
C ALA A 72 10.59 5.97 -0.89
N LYS A 73 9.95 7.01 -0.36
CA LYS A 73 10.25 7.53 0.97
C LYS A 73 9.75 6.60 2.09
N TRP A 74 8.55 6.04 1.95
CA TRP A 74 7.85 5.42 3.07
C TRP A 74 7.62 3.91 2.96
N LEU A 75 7.51 3.36 1.75
CA LEU A 75 7.21 1.94 1.54
C LEU A 75 8.44 1.13 1.17
N TRP A 76 9.23 1.61 0.21
CA TRP A 76 10.38 0.88 -0.33
C TRP A 76 11.49 0.56 0.68
N PRO A 77 11.74 1.35 1.76
CA PRO A 77 12.71 0.96 2.78
C PRO A 77 12.36 -0.34 3.52
N LYS A 78 11.12 -0.82 3.41
CA LYS A 78 10.66 -2.10 3.98
C LYS A 78 10.81 -3.27 2.99
N MET A 79 11.29 -3.01 1.79
CA MET A 79 11.51 -4.01 0.74
C MET A 79 12.96 -4.44 0.67
N GLY A 80 13.18 -5.72 0.36
CA GLY A 80 14.51 -6.23 0.04
C GLY A 80 14.90 -5.87 -1.39
N HIS A 81 13.98 -6.08 -2.34
CA HIS A 81 14.19 -5.79 -3.76
C HIS A 81 12.92 -5.32 -4.44
N ILE A 82 13.08 -4.46 -5.45
CA ILE A 82 12.00 -3.92 -6.27
C ILE A 82 12.35 -4.18 -7.74
N ILE A 83 11.41 -4.77 -8.48
CA ILE A 83 11.54 -5.05 -9.91
C ILE A 83 10.44 -4.31 -10.65
N PHE A 84 10.85 -3.50 -11.64
CA PHE A 84 9.94 -2.82 -12.55
C PHE A 84 10.04 -3.43 -13.93
N MET A 85 8.91 -3.83 -14.50
CA MET A 85 8.81 -4.30 -15.88
C MET A 85 7.76 -3.49 -16.63
N TYR A 86 8.16 -2.95 -17.77
CA TYR A 86 7.28 -2.27 -18.70
C TYR A 86 7.08 -3.16 -19.92
N SER A 87 5.84 -3.41 -20.32
CA SER A 87 5.53 -4.10 -21.56
C SER A 87 4.87 -3.14 -22.54
N GLU A 88 5.56 -2.84 -23.63
CA GLU A 88 5.02 -2.04 -24.73
C GLU A 88 3.91 -2.80 -25.51
N GLN A 89 3.77 -4.11 -25.29
CA GLN A 89 2.90 -4.97 -26.08
C GLN A 89 1.43 -5.00 -25.59
N ASN A 90 1.15 -4.56 -24.36
CA ASN A 90 -0.19 -4.63 -23.74
C ASN A 90 -0.65 -3.26 -23.21
N GLU A 91 -0.91 -2.31 -24.11
CA GLU A 91 -1.69 -1.09 -23.79
C GLU A 91 -1.09 -0.19 -22.68
N PHE A 92 0.23 0.02 -22.66
CA PHE A 92 0.91 0.90 -21.68
C PHE A 92 0.73 0.53 -20.20
N LYS A 93 0.41 -0.74 -19.90
CA LYS A 93 0.32 -1.19 -18.50
C LYS A 93 1.71 -1.36 -17.87
N ALA A 94 1.85 -0.89 -16.64
CA ALA A 94 3.04 -1.09 -15.82
C ALA A 94 2.91 -2.37 -14.99
N THR A 95 3.98 -3.16 -14.87
CA THR A 95 4.05 -4.33 -13.99
C THR A 95 5.13 -4.10 -12.94
N ALA A 96 4.78 -4.30 -11.66
CA ALA A 96 5.72 -4.21 -10.55
C ALA A 96 5.80 -5.54 -9.81
N GLY A 97 7.02 -5.94 -9.46
CA GLY A 97 7.34 -7.03 -8.56
C GLY A 97 8.02 -6.50 -7.31
N MET A 98 7.53 -6.88 -6.15
CA MET A 98 8.00 -6.45 -4.84
C MET A 98 8.41 -7.67 -4.03
N TYR A 99 9.60 -7.62 -3.42
CA TYR A 99 10.15 -8.73 -2.66
C TYR A 99 10.59 -8.27 -1.29
N ASN A 100 10.15 -8.99 -0.27
CA ASN A 100 10.76 -8.97 1.06
C ASN A 100 11.19 -10.41 1.43
N PRO A 101 12.00 -10.62 2.49
CA PRO A 101 12.48 -11.96 2.84
C PRO A 101 11.38 -13.00 3.11
N ASP A 102 10.14 -12.56 3.39
CA ASP A 102 9.05 -13.41 3.85
C ASP A 102 7.94 -13.61 2.79
N ALA A 103 7.89 -12.79 1.73
CA ALA A 103 6.82 -12.76 0.74
C ALA A 103 7.22 -12.07 -0.58
N GLU A 104 6.54 -12.45 -1.66
CA GLU A 104 6.63 -11.82 -2.98
C GLU A 104 5.27 -11.32 -3.44
N GLY A 105 5.23 -10.15 -4.08
CA GLY A 105 4.01 -9.53 -4.56
C GLY A 105 4.20 -9.01 -5.97
N THR A 106 3.24 -9.29 -6.84
CA THR A 106 3.28 -8.82 -8.23
C THR A 106 1.95 -8.24 -8.62
N ALA A 107 1.96 -7.07 -9.26
CA ALA A 107 0.74 -6.46 -9.76
C ALA A 107 0.99 -5.75 -11.10
N GLN A 108 -0.09 -5.62 -11.86
CA GLN A 108 -0.15 -4.87 -13.11
C GLN A 108 -1.23 -3.80 -12.97
N ALA A 109 -0.91 -2.57 -13.36
CA ALA A 109 -1.83 -1.44 -13.32
C ALA A 109 -1.61 -0.49 -14.51
N ASP A 110 -2.43 0.54 -14.62
CA ASP A 110 -2.40 1.50 -15.72
C ASP A 110 -1.23 2.48 -15.60
N ASN A 111 -0.66 2.64 -14.39
CA ASN A 111 0.55 3.41 -14.17
C ASN A 111 1.51 2.74 -13.16
N PRO A 112 2.79 3.14 -13.14
CA PRO A 112 3.80 2.50 -12.29
C PRO A 112 3.56 2.66 -10.79
N ALA A 113 2.97 3.78 -10.37
CA ALA A 113 2.72 4.04 -8.96
C ALA A 113 1.65 3.08 -8.42
N GLU A 114 0.54 2.94 -9.14
CA GLU A 114 -0.50 1.97 -8.81
C GLU A 114 0.03 0.55 -8.87
N ALA A 115 0.82 0.19 -9.89
CA ALA A 115 1.37 -1.16 -10.01
C ALA A 115 2.24 -1.49 -8.77
N CYS A 116 3.05 -0.55 -8.31
CA CYS A 116 3.82 -0.70 -7.08
C CYS A 116 2.92 -0.86 -5.87
N ALA A 117 1.99 0.08 -5.65
CA ALA A 117 1.09 0.05 -4.52
C ALA A 117 0.30 -1.26 -4.43
N GLU A 118 -0.22 -1.75 -5.55
CA GLU A 118 -0.95 -3.02 -5.64
C GLU A 118 -0.06 -4.23 -5.36
N ALA A 119 1.18 -4.23 -5.85
CA ALA A 119 2.15 -5.28 -5.52
C ALA A 119 2.43 -5.30 -4.00
N ILE A 120 2.52 -4.14 -3.35
CA ILE A 120 2.69 -4.05 -1.89
C ILE A 120 1.43 -4.48 -1.14
N LEU A 121 0.24 -4.09 -1.60
CA LEU A 121 -1.03 -4.53 -1.01
C LEU A 121 -1.22 -6.05 -1.13
N SER A 122 -0.71 -6.67 -2.20
CA SER A 122 -0.71 -8.13 -2.34
C SER A 122 0.13 -8.79 -1.23
N LEU A 123 1.33 -8.27 -0.94
CA LEU A 123 2.21 -8.72 0.14
C LEU A 123 1.55 -8.58 1.52
N ILE A 124 0.94 -7.42 1.80
CA ILE A 124 0.29 -7.14 3.08
C ILE A 124 -0.82 -8.17 3.35
N GLY A 125 -1.64 -8.45 2.34
CA GLY A 125 -2.73 -9.42 2.47
C GLY A 125 -2.28 -10.88 2.59
N GLU A 126 -1.00 -11.20 2.36
CA GLU A 126 -0.43 -12.52 2.63
C GLU A 126 0.16 -12.64 4.04
N GLN A 127 0.57 -11.51 4.65
CA GLN A 127 1.18 -11.46 5.99
C GLN A 127 0.16 -11.42 7.15
N VAL A 128 -1.13 -11.23 6.86
CA VAL A 128 -2.20 -11.29 7.87
C VAL A 128 -2.86 -12.68 7.82
N PRO A 129 -2.51 -13.64 8.70
CA PRO A 129 -3.30 -14.85 8.86
C PRO A 129 -4.70 -14.48 9.37
N ALA A 130 -5.71 -15.17 8.85
CA ALA A 130 -7.10 -15.07 9.28
C ALA A 130 -7.28 -15.33 10.78
#